data_AF-A0A354MSX0-F1
#
_entry.id   AF-A0A354MSX0-F1
#
_cell.length_a   1.000
_cell.length_b   1.000
_cell.length_c   1.000
_cell.angle_alpha   90.00
_cell.angle_beta   90.00
_cell.angle_gamma   90.00
#
_symmetry.space_group_name_H-M   'P 1'
#
loop_
_entity.id
_entity.type
_entity.pdbx_description
1 polymer ?
#
loop_
_entity_poly.entity_id
_entity_poly.type
_entity_poly.pdbx_seq_one_letter_code
_entity_poly.pdbx_strand_id
1 'polypeptide(L)' 'QADNAEITMLLDNGVDLHSYQPTADDIIKISDCDLFVYVGGESDEWVEDALKEATNKDMKVINLL' A
#
# COMPACT_ATOMS: atom_id res chain seq x y z
N GLN A 1 5.20 3.86 19.73
CA GLN A 1 4.12 2.94 19.36
C GLN A 1 2.89 3.80 19.12
N ALA A 2 2.20 3.64 17.99
CA ALA A 2 0.90 4.28 17.82
C ALA A 2 -0.10 3.38 18.56
N ASP A 3 -0.52 3.77 19.76
CA ASP A 3 -1.30 2.88 20.64
C ASP A 3 -2.70 2.54 20.08
N ASN A 4 -3.10 3.21 19.00
CA ASN A 4 -4.41 3.03 18.35
C ASN A 4 -4.30 2.64 16.86
N ALA A 5 -3.10 2.39 16.33
CA ALA A 5 -2.93 2.07 14.92
C ALA A 5 -1.73 1.14 14.69
N GLU A 6 -1.95 0.12 13.87
CA GLU A 6 -0.88 -0.72 13.33
C GLU A 6 -0.36 -0.08 12.04
N ILE A 7 0.91 0.30 12.03
CA ILE A 7 1.55 0.95 10.89
C ILE A 7 2.54 -0.02 10.29
N THR A 8 2.29 -0.39 9.03
CA THR A 8 3.20 -1.19 8.22
C THR A 8 3.77 -0.34 7.10
N MET A 9 5.09 -0.30 7.00
CA MET A 9 5.77 0.29 5.85
C MET A 9 6.04 -0.83 4.84
N LEU A 10 5.52 -0.68 3.62
CA LEU A 10 5.68 -1.68 2.56
C LEU A 10 7.09 -1.62 1.93
N LEU A 11 7.64 -0.40 1.80
CA LEU A 11 9.00 -0.18 1.33
C LEU A 11 9.97 -0.43 2.49
N ASP A 12 10.61 -1.60 2.52
CA ASP A 12 11.59 -1.94 3.56
C ASP A 12 12.96 -1.27 3.30
N ASN A 13 13.80 -1.21 4.35
CA ASN A 13 15.07 -0.49 4.32
C ASN A 13 16.06 -1.08 3.29
N GLY A 14 16.13 -0.46 2.11
CA GLY A 14 17.11 -0.78 1.07
C GLY A 14 16.53 -0.96 -0.32
N VAL A 15 15.21 -0.92 -0.49
CA VAL A 15 14.56 -0.95 -1.80
C VAL A 15 14.40 0.46 -2.34
N ASP A 16 14.82 0.67 -3.59
CA ASP A 16 14.62 1.92 -4.31
C ASP A 16 13.14 2.13 -4.63
N LEU A 17 12.60 3.30 -4.30
CA LEU A 17 11.18 3.63 -4.48
C LEU A 17 10.76 3.49 -5.96
N HIS A 18 11.62 3.87 -6.90
CA HIS A 18 11.29 3.84 -8.33
C HIS A 18 11.27 2.42 -8.90
N SER A 19 11.81 1.45 -8.16
CA SER A 19 11.91 0.05 -8.57
C SER A 19 11.09 -0.88 -7.66
N TYR A 20 10.34 -0.32 -6.72
CA TYR A 20 9.56 -1.10 -5.78
C TYR A 20 8.40 -1.80 -6.51
N GLN A 21 8.32 -3.10 -6.30
CA GLN A 21 7.19 -3.92 -6.71
C GLN A 21 6.69 -4.66 -5.47
N PRO A 22 5.40 -4.53 -5.11
CA PRO A 22 4.84 -5.26 -3.97
C PRO A 22 4.94 -6.77 -4.18
N THR A 23 5.17 -7.49 -3.09
CA THR A 23 5.02 -8.94 -3.07
C THR A 23 3.55 -9.34 -2.94
N ALA A 24 3.23 -10.62 -3.14
CA ALA A 24 1.88 -11.12 -2.88
C ALA A 24 1.44 -10.88 -1.42
N ASP A 25 2.36 -11.00 -0.46
CA ASP A 25 2.09 -10.74 0.95
C ASP A 25 1.76 -9.26 1.20
N ASP A 26 2.40 -8.34 0.47
CA ASP A 26 2.11 -6.91 0.56
C ASP A 26 0.73 -6.59 -0.01
N ILE A 27 0.35 -7.21 -1.13
CA ILE A 27 -0.99 -7.05 -1.71
C ILE A 27 -2.07 -7.56 -0.74
N ILE A 28 -1.83 -8.69 -0.05
CA ILE A 28 -2.74 -9.21 0.97
C ILE A 28 -2.90 -8.21 2.13
N LYS A 29 -1.79 -7.62 2.60
CA LYS A 29 -1.84 -6.60 3.66
C LYS A 29 -2.60 -5.35 3.22
N ILE A 30 -2.39 -4.88 1.99
CA ILE A 30 -3.13 -3.75 1.43
C ILE A 30 -4.63 -4.08 1.37
N SER A 31 -4.97 -5.27 0.90
CA SER A 31 -6.36 -5.72 0.74
C SER A 31 -7.15 -5.77 2.05
N ASP A 32 -6.47 -6.05 3.18
CA ASP A 32 -7.09 -6.18 4.50
C ASP A 32 -7.07 -4.87 5.32
N CYS A 33 -6.22 -3.90 4.96
CA CYS A 33 -6.05 -2.70 5.77
C CYS A 33 -7.26 -1.74 5.71
N ASP A 34 -7.40 -0.90 6.74
CA ASP A 34 -8.42 0.15 6.80
C ASP A 34 -8.02 1.43 6.06
N LEU A 35 -6.71 1.69 5.97
CA LEU A 35 -6.14 2.89 5.38
C LEU A 35 -4.87 2.54 4.59
N PHE A 36 -4.90 2.79 3.29
CA PHE A 36 -3.77 2.67 2.40
C PHE A 36 -3.33 4.05 1.90
N VAL A 37 -2.04 4.37 2.07
CA VAL A 37 -1.44 5.64 1.66
C VAL A 37 -0.27 5.36 0.74
N TYR A 38 -0.25 6.02 -0.41
CA TYR A 38 0.81 5.88 -1.42
C TYR A 38 1.12 7.24 -2.07
N VAL A 39 2.26 7.34 -2.76
CA VAL A 39 2.75 8.63 -3.29
C VAL A 39 1.95 9.02 -4.54
N GLY A 40 1.74 8.07 -5.45
CA GLY A 40 1.09 8.24 -6.74
C GLY A 40 2.07 8.48 -7.88
N GLY A 41 1.52 8.66 -9.09
CA GLY A 41 2.30 8.87 -10.32
C GLY A 41 2.79 7.58 -10.97
N GLU A 42 3.72 7.71 -11.92
CA GLU A 42 4.19 6.59 -12.76
C GLU A 42 4.89 5.47 -11.97
N SER A 43 5.46 5.78 -10.79
CA SER A 43 6.13 4.78 -9.95
C SER A 43 5.15 3.87 -9.18
N ASP A 44 3.87 4.25 -9.09
CA ASP A 44 2.86 3.54 -8.30
C ASP A 44 1.76 2.90 -9.17
N GLU A 45 2.01 2.63 -10.46
CA GLU A 45 1.03 1.98 -11.36
C GLU A 45 0.52 0.63 -10.82
N TRP A 46 1.35 -0.09 -10.08
CA TRP A 46 1.00 -1.36 -9.43
C TRP A 46 -0.14 -1.23 -8.41
N VAL A 47 -0.40 -0.01 -7.90
CA VAL A 47 -1.46 0.24 -6.92
C VAL A 47 -2.83 -0.06 -7.50
N GLU A 48 -3.08 0.26 -8.77
CA GLU A 48 -4.37 -0.02 -9.39
C GLU A 48 -4.70 -1.51 -9.40
N ASP A 49 -3.71 -2.35 -9.67
CA ASP A 49 -3.87 -3.80 -9.66
C ASP A 49 -3.99 -4.36 -8.24
N ALA A 50 -3.23 -3.83 -7.28
CA ALA A 50 -3.37 -4.21 -5.87
C ALA A 50 -4.77 -3.86 -5.32
N LEU A 51 -5.35 -2.73 -5.73
CA LEU A 51 -6.67 -2.29 -5.29
C LEU A 51 -7.82 -3.06 -5.96
N LYS A 52 -7.62 -3.65 -7.14
CA LYS A 52 -8.63 -4.54 -7.76
C LYS A 52 -8.88 -5.80 -6.94
N GLU A 53 -7.84 -6.27 -6.27
CA GLU A 53 -7.90 -7.45 -5.40
C GLU A 53 -8.35 -7.12 -3.96
N ALA A 54 -8.59 -5.83 -3.66
CA ALA A 54 -8.93 -5.40 -2.31
C ALA A 54 -10.29 -5.95 -1.85
N THR A 55 -10.26 -6.64 -0.72
CA THR A 55 -11.44 -7.26 -0.11
C THR A 55 -12.18 -6.32 0.83
N ASN A 56 -11.47 -5.35 1.43
CA ASN A 56 -12.06 -4.36 2.33
C ASN A 56 -12.74 -3.23 1.54
N LYS A 57 -14.07 -3.22 1.53
CA LYS A 57 -14.89 -2.21 0.84
C LYS A 57 -14.91 -0.85 1.52
N ASP A 58 -14.57 -0.80 2.81
CA ASP A 58 -14.56 0.43 3.60
C ASP A 58 -13.18 1.10 3.64
N MET A 59 -12.16 0.44 3.08
CA MET A 59 -10.79 0.92 3.00
C MET A 59 -10.73 2.34 2.45
N LYS A 60 -9.95 3.19 3.13
CA LYS A 60 -9.62 4.52 2.67
C LYS A 60 -8.32 4.48 1.91
N VAL A 61 -8.35 4.99 0.68
CA VAL A 61 -7.17 5.08 -0.17
C VAL A 61 -6.82 6.55 -0.32
N ILE A 62 -5.60 6.92 0.06
CA ILE A 62 -5.08 8.28 -0.05
C ILE A 62 -3.94 8.29 -1.06
N ASN A 63 -4.18 8.98 -2.18
CA ASN A 63 -3.15 9.38 -3.13
C ASN A 63 -2.60 10.76 -2.73
N LEU A 64 -1.28 10.89 -2.65
CA LEU A 64 -0.61 12.14 -2.27
C LEU A 64 -0.28 13.06 -3.47
N LEU A 65 -0.44 12.57 -4.70
CA LEU A 65 -0.30 13.30 -5.96
C LEU A 65 -1.63 13.81 -6.53
#